data_AF-A0A428MNZ4-F1
#
_entry.id   AF-A0A428MNZ4-F1
#
_cell.length_a   1.000
_cell.length_b   1.000
_cell.length_c   1.000
_cell.angle_alpha   90.00
_cell.angle_beta   90.00
_cell.angle_gamma   90.00
#
_symmetry.space_group_name_H-M   'P 1'
#
loop_
_entity.id
_entity.type
_entity.pdbx_description
1 polymer ?
#
loop_
_entity_poly.entity_id
_entity_poly.type
_entity_poly.pdbx_seq_one_letter_code
_entity_poly.pdbx_strand_id
1 'polypeptide(L)'
;MIVHCLSFGTLWWLRPGNDNESSLKFSSQAAVFNTTGFISGSRERRNWIVPGLIRFNLGTCMEQRVNPELQQQTRFFSSGLERKGTQNRLLLSRKVKANAPVDLLLVSMSEKDHGRIWFDSEWRSQGVRLVAASEFGTRQESLVLLPMNGFVRTHQGEWRIVWAGLTASLTKTSQIN
;
A
#
# COMPACT_ATOMS: atom_id res chain seq x y z
N MET A 1 10.19 4.52 -10.67
CA MET A 1 9.78 5.48 -9.63
C MET A 1 10.17 4.97 -8.25
N ILE A 2 10.44 5.86 -7.30
CA ILE A 2 10.73 5.58 -5.90
C ILE A 2 9.46 5.80 -5.08
N VAL A 3 9.04 4.75 -4.38
CA VAL A 3 7.86 4.75 -3.50
C VAL A 3 8.32 4.72 -2.04
N HIS A 4 7.94 5.71 -1.26
CA HIS A 4 8.12 5.72 0.21
C HIS A 4 6.90 5.09 0.87
N CYS A 5 7.07 4.01 1.61
CA CYS A 5 5.97 3.24 2.17
C CYS A 5 5.70 3.66 3.62
N LEU A 6 4.60 4.37 3.90
CA LEU A 6 4.21 4.77 5.25
C LEU A 6 3.56 3.60 5.97
N SER A 7 2.62 2.97 5.28
CA SER A 7 1.84 1.85 5.79
C SER A 7 1.37 0.96 4.65
N PHE A 8 0.88 -0.22 5.01
CA PHE A 8 0.44 -1.26 4.10
C PHE A 8 -0.98 -1.71 4.48
N GLY A 9 -1.63 -2.44 3.58
CA GLY A 9 -2.93 -3.02 3.87
C GLY A 9 -2.86 -4.10 4.95
N THR A 10 -4.03 -4.50 5.46
CA THR A 10 -4.15 -5.47 6.55
C THR A 10 -3.70 -6.88 6.15
N LEU A 11 -3.96 -7.31 4.91
CA LEU A 11 -3.79 -8.72 4.52
C LEU A 11 -2.43 -8.95 3.86
N TRP A 12 -1.72 -9.96 4.36
CA TRP A 12 -0.40 -10.35 3.88
C TRP A 12 -0.33 -11.87 3.71
N TRP A 13 0.29 -12.32 2.62
CA TRP A 13 0.54 -13.74 2.42
C TRP A 13 1.81 -13.99 1.62
N LEU A 14 2.44 -15.13 1.88
CA LEU A 14 3.55 -15.66 1.11
C LEU A 14 2.99 -16.50 -0.04
N ARG A 15 3.55 -16.33 -1.23
CA ARG A 15 3.40 -17.25 -2.34
C ARG A 15 4.74 -17.96 -2.57
N PRO A 16 4.79 -19.28 -2.45
CA PRO A 16 5.99 -20.03 -2.75
C PRO A 16 6.40 -19.89 -4.23
N GLY A 17 7.68 -20.13 -4.50
CA GLY A 17 8.19 -20.32 -5.85
C GLY A 17 7.45 -21.46 -6.55
N ASN A 18 7.40 -21.38 -7.88
CA ASN A 18 6.64 -22.34 -8.69
C ASN A 18 7.28 -23.74 -8.72
N ASP A 19 8.59 -23.84 -8.47
CA ASP A 19 9.30 -25.13 -8.40
C ASP A 19 9.09 -25.76 -7.02
N ASN A 20 8.35 -26.87 -7.00
CA ASN A 20 8.00 -27.57 -5.77
C ASN A 20 9.18 -28.33 -5.16
N GLU A 21 10.17 -28.71 -5.95
CA GLU A 21 11.34 -29.48 -5.47
C GLU A 21 12.45 -28.57 -4.94
N SER A 22 12.39 -27.29 -5.29
CA SER A 22 13.36 -26.30 -4.82
C SER A 22 13.27 -26.09 -3.31
N SER A 23 14.41 -26.28 -2.63
CA SER A 23 14.61 -25.92 -1.22
C SER A 23 14.47 -24.41 -0.98
N LEU A 24 14.53 -23.59 -2.03
CA LEU A 24 14.44 -22.12 -1.97
C LEU A 24 13.03 -21.58 -2.24
N LYS A 25 12.02 -22.44 -2.47
CA LYS A 25 10.66 -22.02 -2.83
C LYS A 25 9.97 -21.15 -1.79
N PHE A 26 10.38 -21.22 -0.52
CA PHE A 26 9.86 -20.35 0.55
C PHE A 26 10.79 -19.19 0.92
N SER A 27 11.92 -19.04 0.22
CA SER A 27 12.91 -17.98 0.47
C SER A 27 13.11 -17.14 -0.80
N SER A 28 14.28 -17.16 -1.43
CA SER A 28 14.63 -16.27 -2.55
C SER A 28 13.73 -16.41 -3.78
N GLN A 29 13.06 -17.57 -3.95
CA GLN A 29 12.13 -17.79 -5.06
C GLN A 29 10.67 -17.44 -4.71
N ALA A 30 10.38 -17.12 -3.45
CA ALA A 30 9.04 -16.75 -3.02
C ALA A 30 8.72 -15.28 -3.30
N ALA A 31 7.43 -14.97 -3.27
CA ALA A 31 6.93 -13.60 -3.30
C ALA A 31 6.01 -13.34 -2.12
N VAL A 32 6.10 -12.16 -1.53
CA VAL A 32 5.18 -11.70 -0.49
C VAL A 32 4.20 -10.72 -1.11
N PHE A 33 2.93 -10.86 -0.75
CA PHE A 33 1.85 -10.03 -1.24
C PHE A 33 1.18 -9.28 -0.11
N ASN A 34 0.73 -8.05 -0.40
CA ASN A 34 -0.07 -7.24 0.50
C ASN A 34 -1.30 -6.67 -0.23
N THR A 35 -2.44 -6.59 0.44
CA THR A 35 -3.65 -5.95 -0.06
C THR A 35 -4.49 -5.42 1.10
N THR A 36 -5.48 -4.60 0.78
CA THR A 36 -6.58 -4.26 1.68
C THR A 36 -7.49 -5.46 1.95
N GLY A 37 -8.12 -5.47 3.12
CA GLY A 37 -9.14 -6.43 3.50
C GLY A 37 -9.36 -6.47 5.01
N PHE A 38 -10.02 -7.53 5.48
CA PHE A 38 -10.45 -7.64 6.86
C PHE A 38 -10.25 -9.06 7.38
N ILE A 39 -9.84 -9.17 8.64
CA ILE A 39 -9.88 -10.43 9.39
C ILE A 39 -11.22 -10.49 10.13
N SER A 40 -11.92 -11.61 9.98
CA SER A 40 -13.18 -11.92 10.65
C SER A 40 -13.11 -13.35 11.18
N GLY A 41 -12.85 -13.50 12.48
CA GLY A 41 -12.48 -14.78 13.07
C GLY A 41 -11.19 -15.33 12.46
N SER A 42 -11.21 -16.57 11.98
CA SER A 42 -10.09 -17.23 11.30
C SER A 42 -10.04 -16.99 9.79
N ARG A 43 -10.93 -16.15 9.24
CA ARG A 43 -11.07 -15.95 7.79
C ARG A 43 -10.63 -14.55 7.37
N GLU A 44 -9.84 -14.50 6.32
CA GLU A 44 -9.55 -13.28 5.58
C GLU A 44 -10.70 -12.98 4.61
N ARG A 45 -11.14 -11.73 4.57
CA ARG A 45 -12.16 -11.25 3.65
C ARG A 45 -11.64 -10.01 2.93
N ARG A 46 -11.49 -10.11 1.61
CA ARG A 46 -11.03 -8.98 0.79
C ARG A 46 -12.15 -8.01 0.47
N ASN A 47 -13.33 -8.50 0.05
CA ASN A 47 -14.49 -7.68 -0.34
C ASN A 47 -14.08 -6.41 -1.12
N TRP A 48 -13.39 -6.62 -2.24
CA TRP A 48 -12.80 -5.53 -3.00
C TRP A 48 -13.87 -4.65 -3.63
N ILE A 49 -13.76 -3.33 -3.41
CA ILE A 49 -14.33 -2.32 -4.29
C ILE A 49 -13.40 -2.18 -5.51
N VAL A 50 -12.09 -2.04 -5.24
CA VAL A 50 -11.05 -1.99 -6.26
C VAL A 50 -10.03 -3.08 -5.98
N PRO A 51 -9.94 -4.13 -6.84
CA PRO A 51 -9.02 -5.22 -6.63
C PRO A 51 -7.59 -4.77 -6.93
N GLY A 52 -6.69 -5.01 -5.98
CA GLY A 52 -5.27 -4.71 -6.18
C GLY A 52 -4.37 -5.46 -5.22
N LEU A 53 -3.07 -5.39 -5.46
CA LEU A 53 -2.06 -5.90 -4.55
C LEU A 53 -0.71 -5.21 -4.73
N ILE A 54 0.07 -5.27 -3.67
CA ILE A 54 1.51 -5.03 -3.68
C ILE A 54 2.20 -6.38 -3.71
N ARG A 55 3.31 -6.46 -4.43
CA ARG A 55 4.18 -7.63 -4.47
C ARG A 55 5.61 -7.24 -4.12
N PHE A 56 6.24 -8.10 -3.33
CA PHE A 56 7.68 -8.14 -3.11
C PHE A 56 8.21 -9.48 -3.62
N ASN A 57 9.35 -9.49 -4.31
CA ASN A 57 10.07 -10.73 -4.59
C ASN A 57 11.19 -10.86 -3.56
N LEU A 58 11.21 -11.93 -2.75
CA LEU A 58 12.17 -12.04 -1.66
C LEU A 58 13.62 -12.08 -2.17
N GLY A 59 13.86 -12.74 -3.31
CA GLY A 59 15.19 -12.78 -3.93
C GLY A 59 15.75 -11.42 -4.36
N THR A 60 14.90 -10.44 -4.69
CA THR A 60 15.36 -9.08 -5.10
C THR A 60 15.28 -8.07 -3.97
N CYS A 61 14.44 -8.34 -2.96
CA CYS A 61 14.24 -7.44 -1.83
C CYS A 61 15.37 -7.57 -0.78
N MET A 62 16.32 -8.50 -0.96
CA MET A 62 17.47 -8.78 -0.09
C MET A 62 17.10 -9.11 1.36
N GLU A 63 15.82 -9.35 1.65
CA GLU A 63 15.33 -9.71 2.98
C GLU A 63 14.78 -11.13 2.95
N GLN A 64 15.31 -11.97 3.83
CA GLN A 64 14.84 -13.35 4.02
C GLN A 64 13.40 -13.39 4.54
N ARG A 65 12.88 -12.27 5.10
CA ARG A 65 11.51 -12.11 5.57
C ARG A 65 11.06 -10.65 5.39
N VAL A 66 10.01 -10.43 4.61
CA VAL A 66 9.31 -9.14 4.57
C VAL A 66 8.37 -9.08 5.77
N ASN A 67 8.81 -8.49 6.87
CA ASN A 67 7.92 -8.14 7.99
C ASN A 67 7.28 -6.77 7.70
N PRO A 68 5.94 -6.67 7.62
CA PRO A 68 5.22 -5.42 7.34
C PRO A 68 5.63 -4.23 8.21
N GLU A 69 5.86 -4.46 9.50
CA GLU A 69 6.23 -3.41 10.47
C GLU A 69 7.63 -2.86 10.18
N LEU A 70 8.56 -3.73 9.77
CA LEU A 70 9.92 -3.34 9.40
C LEU A 70 10.00 -2.65 8.02
N GLN A 71 8.94 -2.72 7.22
CA GLN A 71 8.88 -2.05 5.92
C GLN A 71 8.29 -0.65 5.98
N GLN A 72 7.75 -0.24 7.12
CA GLN A 72 7.26 1.12 7.29
C GLN A 72 8.42 2.12 7.20
N GLN A 73 8.13 3.30 6.66
CA GLN A 73 9.09 4.37 6.38
C GLN A 73 10.26 3.95 5.48
N THR A 74 10.11 2.87 4.70
CA THR A 74 11.13 2.37 3.78
C THR A 74 10.84 2.78 2.34
N ARG A 75 11.90 2.98 1.55
CA ARG A 75 11.82 3.36 0.13
C ARG A 75 12.14 2.18 -0.77
N PHE A 76 11.35 2.03 -1.82
CA PHE A 76 11.52 0.97 -2.81
C PHE A 76 11.52 1.52 -4.23
N PHE A 77 12.30 0.90 -5.10
CA PHE A 77 12.13 1.08 -6.54
C PHE A 77 10.91 0.30 -7.03
N SER A 78 10.11 0.93 -7.87
CA SER A 78 8.96 0.35 -8.55
C SER A 78 8.91 0.75 -10.03
N SER A 79 8.46 -0.15 -10.90
CA SER A 79 8.18 0.15 -12.31
C SER A 79 6.97 1.06 -12.49
N GLY A 80 6.05 1.09 -11.51
CA GLY A 80 4.76 1.75 -11.68
C GLY A 80 3.63 0.94 -11.07
N LEU A 81 2.46 1.58 -10.97
CA LEU A 81 1.21 0.85 -10.77
C LEU A 81 0.75 0.35 -12.15
N GLU A 82 0.63 -0.96 -12.29
CA GLU A 82 0.23 -1.62 -13.52
C GLU A 82 -1.15 -2.26 -13.34
N ARG A 83 -1.93 -2.38 -14.42
CA ARG A 83 -3.20 -3.10 -14.40
C ARG A 83 -3.03 -4.43 -15.12
N LYS A 84 -3.26 -5.55 -14.41
CA LYS A 84 -3.24 -6.90 -14.98
C LYS A 84 -4.64 -7.51 -14.88
N GLY A 85 -5.35 -7.50 -16.01
CA GLY A 85 -6.77 -7.84 -16.04
C GLY A 85 -7.59 -6.85 -15.22
N THR A 86 -8.37 -7.33 -14.26
CA THR A 86 -9.14 -6.47 -13.37
C THR A 86 -8.32 -5.88 -12.22
N GLN A 87 -7.13 -6.42 -11.94
CA GLN A 87 -6.38 -6.14 -10.72
C GLN A 87 -5.24 -5.14 -10.93
N ASN A 88 -5.14 -4.17 -10.03
CA ASN A 88 -3.98 -3.28 -9.93
C ASN A 88 -2.80 -3.99 -9.24
N ARG A 89 -1.58 -3.80 -9.74
CA ARG A 89 -0.38 -4.44 -9.22
C ARG A 89 0.74 -3.42 -9.06
N LEU A 90 1.30 -3.36 -7.87
CA LEU A 90 2.49 -2.58 -7.57
C LEU A 90 3.61 -3.54 -7.18
N LEU A 91 4.67 -3.60 -7.98
CA LEU A 91 5.89 -4.33 -7.61
C LEU A 91 6.83 -3.40 -6.87
N LEU A 92 7.16 -3.75 -5.62
CA LEU A 92 8.23 -3.13 -4.85
C LEU A 92 9.46 -4.06 -4.93
N SER A 93 10.46 -3.65 -5.70
CA SER A 93 11.51 -4.55 -6.19
C SER A 93 12.71 -4.67 -5.25
N ARG A 94 13.43 -3.56 -5.06
CA ARG A 94 14.59 -3.44 -4.16
C ARG A 94 14.45 -2.21 -3.28
N LYS A 95 14.96 -2.31 -2.05
CA LYS A 95 15.12 -1.15 -1.17
C LYS A 95 16.09 -0.14 -1.80
N VAL A 96 15.82 1.14 -1.59
CA VAL A 96 16.73 2.22 -2.01
C VAL A 96 17.20 3.01 -0.80
N LYS A 97 18.30 3.76 -0.97
CA LYS A 97 18.87 4.59 0.09
C LYS A 97 17.84 5.60 0.60
N ALA A 98 17.89 5.88 1.90
CA ALA A 98 16.97 6.78 2.59
C ALA A 98 17.06 8.26 2.17
N ASN A 99 18.01 8.63 1.31
CA ASN A 99 18.12 9.97 0.72
C ASN A 99 17.66 10.03 -0.74
N ALA A 100 17.26 8.91 -1.35
CA ALA A 100 16.78 8.89 -2.73
C ALA A 100 15.50 9.74 -2.86
N PRO A 101 15.36 10.57 -3.91
CA PRO A 101 14.16 11.38 -4.11
C PRO A 101 12.92 10.49 -4.18
N VAL A 102 11.83 10.93 -3.56
CA VAL A 102 10.57 10.17 -3.48
C VAL A 102 9.60 10.70 -4.52
N ASP A 103 9.11 9.82 -5.38
CA ASP A 103 8.12 10.18 -6.39
C ASP A 103 6.71 10.11 -5.82
N LEU A 104 6.42 9.06 -5.04
CA LEU A 104 5.10 8.80 -4.47
C LEU A 104 5.21 8.17 -3.09
N LEU A 105 4.16 8.36 -2.29
CA LEU A 105 4.03 7.79 -0.96
C LEU A 105 2.91 6.75 -0.97
N LEU A 106 3.19 5.56 -0.46
CA LEU A 106 2.20 4.51 -0.27
C LEU A 106 1.62 4.61 1.14
N VAL A 107 0.31 4.70 1.23
CA VAL A 107 -0.41 4.80 2.51
C VAL A 107 -1.64 3.90 2.52
N SER A 108 -1.84 3.20 3.63
CA SER A 108 -3.10 2.55 3.98
C SER A 108 -3.97 3.50 4.79
N MET A 109 -5.21 3.66 4.37
CA MET A 109 -6.23 4.48 5.02
C MET A 109 -7.39 3.58 5.46
N SER A 110 -7.63 3.54 6.76
CA SER A 110 -8.76 2.84 7.36
C SER A 110 -9.91 3.81 7.65
N GLU A 111 -11.15 3.31 7.64
CA GLU A 111 -12.32 4.09 8.07
C GLU A 111 -12.19 4.58 9.51
N LYS A 112 -11.65 3.74 10.41
CA LYS A 112 -11.47 4.07 11.82
C LYS A 112 -10.54 5.27 12.04
N ASP A 113 -9.40 5.28 11.36
CA ASP A 113 -8.34 6.25 11.63
C ASP A 113 -8.45 7.49 10.73
N HIS A 114 -9.03 7.34 9.54
CA HIS A 114 -9.05 8.40 8.53
C HIS A 114 -10.45 8.79 8.06
N GLY A 115 -11.46 7.98 8.37
CA GLY A 115 -12.78 8.08 7.79
C GLY A 115 -12.90 7.41 6.43
N ARG A 116 -14.13 7.02 6.10
CA ARG A 116 -14.54 6.48 4.80
C ARG A 116 -14.26 7.44 3.64
N ILE A 117 -13.72 6.91 2.56
CA ILE A 117 -13.62 7.55 1.25
C ILE A 117 -14.91 7.25 0.48
N TRP A 118 -15.52 8.29 -0.08
CA TRP A 118 -16.62 8.17 -1.04
C TRP A 118 -16.04 8.21 -2.46
N PHE A 119 -15.82 7.04 -3.05
CA PHE A 119 -15.12 6.92 -4.34
C PHE A 119 -15.85 7.57 -5.52
N ASP A 120 -17.16 7.80 -5.40
CA ASP A 120 -17.99 8.48 -6.39
C ASP A 120 -17.96 10.02 -6.28
N SER A 121 -17.21 10.56 -5.33
CA SER A 121 -17.03 12.01 -5.13
C SER A 121 -15.69 12.52 -5.66
N GLU A 122 -15.44 13.82 -5.56
CA GLU A 122 -14.09 14.39 -5.70
C GLU A 122 -13.23 14.08 -4.48
N TRP A 123 -12.85 12.80 -4.35
CA TRP A 123 -12.16 12.28 -3.18
C TRP A 123 -10.64 12.43 -3.21
N ARG A 124 -10.06 12.89 -4.31
CA ARG A 124 -8.60 12.97 -4.48
C ARG A 124 -8.16 14.09 -5.39
N SER A 125 -6.94 14.57 -5.19
CA SER A 125 -6.24 15.41 -6.17
C SER A 125 -5.77 14.59 -7.39
N GLN A 126 -5.34 15.31 -8.43
CA GLN A 126 -4.62 14.72 -9.56
C GLN A 126 -3.36 13.96 -9.10
N GLY A 127 -3.04 12.86 -9.78
CA GLY A 127 -1.84 12.06 -9.53
C GLY A 127 -1.96 11.03 -8.39
N VAL A 128 -2.94 11.18 -7.50
CA VAL A 128 -3.28 10.15 -6.51
C VAL A 128 -3.78 8.91 -7.23
N ARG A 129 -3.34 7.70 -6.85
CA ARG A 129 -3.77 6.44 -7.48
C ARG A 129 -4.18 5.42 -6.42
N LEU A 130 -5.28 4.73 -6.64
CA LEU A 130 -5.74 3.67 -5.76
C LEU A 130 -5.08 2.35 -6.17
N VAL A 131 -4.34 1.73 -5.24
CA VAL A 131 -3.79 0.39 -5.43
C VAL A 131 -4.90 -0.63 -5.20
N ALA A 132 -5.53 -0.61 -4.03
CA ALA A 132 -6.62 -1.51 -3.67
C ALA A 132 -7.60 -0.80 -2.73
N ALA A 133 -8.86 -1.22 -2.72
CA ALA A 133 -9.83 -0.80 -1.73
C ALA A 133 -10.79 -1.94 -1.41
N SER A 134 -11.15 -2.04 -0.13
CA SER A 134 -11.97 -3.09 0.44
C SER A 134 -13.03 -2.50 1.35
N GLU A 135 -14.21 -3.11 1.37
CA GLU A 135 -15.31 -2.67 2.22
C GLU A 135 -16.11 -3.84 2.79
N PHE A 136 -16.45 -3.78 4.07
CA PHE A 136 -17.28 -4.77 4.72
C PHE A 136 -18.11 -4.15 5.84
N GLY A 137 -19.41 -3.99 5.58
CA GLY A 137 -20.32 -3.29 6.49
C GLY A 137 -19.90 -1.82 6.63
N THR A 138 -19.61 -1.38 7.86
CA THR A 138 -19.13 -0.02 8.14
C THR A 138 -17.62 0.13 7.97
N ARG A 139 -16.88 -0.96 7.79
CA ARG A 139 -15.41 -0.93 7.68
C ARG A 139 -14.99 -0.68 6.23
N GLN A 140 -14.02 0.21 6.05
CA GLN A 140 -13.36 0.42 4.77
C GLN A 140 -11.84 0.46 4.99
N GLU A 141 -11.09 -0.10 4.05
CA GLU A 141 -9.64 0.03 4.00
C GLU A 141 -9.21 0.30 2.55
N SER A 142 -8.35 1.29 2.36
CA SER A 142 -7.88 1.76 1.06
C SER A 142 -6.37 1.87 1.05
N LEU A 143 -5.73 1.40 -0.01
CA LEU A 143 -4.30 1.47 -0.21
C LEU A 143 -4.01 2.40 -1.38
N VAL A 144 -3.35 3.51 -1.11
CA VAL A 144 -3.27 4.67 -2.01
C VAL A 144 -1.81 5.04 -2.26
N LEU A 145 -1.49 5.38 -3.51
CA LEU A 145 -0.27 6.07 -3.90
C LEU A 145 -0.56 7.57 -4.01
N LEU A 146 0.12 8.37 -3.21
CA LEU A 146 -0.13 9.80 -3.02
C LEU A 146 1.13 10.59 -3.39
N PRO A 147 1.08 11.58 -4.30
CA PRO A 147 2.18 12.51 -4.49
C PRO A 147 2.34 13.42 -3.28
N MET A 148 3.52 14.04 -3.12
CA MET A 148 3.88 14.84 -1.94
C MET A 148 2.89 15.98 -1.64
N ASN A 149 2.38 16.63 -2.69
CA ASN A 149 1.42 17.72 -2.62
C ASN A 149 -0.04 17.26 -2.82
N GLY A 150 -0.28 15.96 -2.90
CA GLY A 150 -1.61 15.42 -3.13
C GLY A 150 -2.45 15.34 -1.86
N PHE A 151 -3.75 15.17 -2.05
CA PHE A 151 -4.69 14.96 -0.96
C PHE A 151 -5.64 13.79 -1.21
N VAL A 152 -6.14 13.21 -0.11
CA VAL A 152 -7.27 12.28 -0.09
C VAL A 152 -8.34 12.83 0.83
N ARG A 153 -9.56 12.99 0.32
CA ARG A 153 -10.73 13.45 1.06
C ARG A 153 -11.57 12.26 1.52
N THR A 154 -11.88 12.27 2.80
CA THR A 154 -12.77 11.32 3.46
C THR A 154 -13.95 12.09 4.07
N HIS A 155 -14.93 11.38 4.63
CA HIS A 155 -16.01 12.02 5.37
C HIS A 155 -15.53 12.80 6.60
N GLN A 156 -14.34 12.48 7.12
CA GLN A 156 -13.77 13.22 8.25
C GLN A 156 -13.09 14.50 7.81
N GLY A 157 -12.53 14.57 6.59
CA GLY A 157 -11.88 15.75 6.05
C GLY A 157 -10.83 15.43 5.01
N GLU A 158 -9.93 16.38 4.75
CA GLU A 158 -8.87 16.24 3.75
C GLU A 158 -7.54 15.84 4.39
N TRP A 159 -6.94 14.75 3.92
CA TRP A 159 -5.68 14.18 4.40
C TRP A 159 -4.55 14.47 3.43
N ARG A 160 -3.43 14.93 3.97
CA ARG A 160 -2.22 15.29 3.22
C ARG A 160 -0.98 14.71 3.87
N ILE A 161 0.08 14.57 3.09
CA ILE A 161 1.38 14.16 3.60
C ILE A 161 2.07 15.33 4.27
N VAL A 162 2.61 15.08 5.47
CA VAL A 162 3.63 15.92 6.10
C VAL A 162 4.97 15.19 5.97
N TRP A 163 5.92 15.83 5.30
CA TRP A 163 7.23 15.26 5.00
C TRP A 163 8.31 15.87 5.90
N ALA A 164 9.04 15.02 6.62
CA ALA A 164 10.14 15.40 7.50
C ALA A 164 11.52 15.01 6.92
N GLY A 165 11.61 14.76 5.61
CA GLY A 165 12.88 14.41 4.93
C GLY A 165 13.16 12.90 4.91
N LEU A 166 13.20 12.26 6.08
CA LEU A 166 13.40 10.81 6.21
C LEU A 166 12.09 10.05 6.42
N THR A 167 11.17 10.65 7.16
CA THR A 167 9.87 10.07 7.49
C THR A 167 8.73 10.93 6.94
N ALA A 168 7.56 10.30 6.89
CA ALA A 168 6.32 10.93 6.48
C ALA A 168 5.17 10.48 7.37
N SER A 169 4.23 11.38 7.60
CA SER A 169 2.95 11.07 8.21
C SER A 169 1.80 11.56 7.33
N LEU A 170 0.66 10.91 7.46
CA LEU A 170 -0.59 11.41 6.88
C LEU A 170 -1.29 12.23 7.97
N THR A 171 -1.68 13.46 7.68
CA THR A 171 -2.30 14.37 8.63
C THR A 171 -3.56 14.99 8.04
N LYS A 172 -4.58 15.14 8.87
CA LYS A 172 -5.82 15.81 8.53
C LYS A 172 -5.60 17.31 8.50
N THR A 173 -6.00 17.96 7.42
CA THR A 173 -5.96 19.42 7.30
C THR A 173 -7.10 19.98 8.16
N SER A 174 -6.77 20.80 9.15
CA SER A 174 -7.77 21.61 9.85
C SER A 174 -8.41 22.55 8.83
N GLN A 175 -9.73 22.57 8.73
CA GLN A 175 -10.40 23.59 7.92
C GLN A 175 -9.98 24.96 8.46
N ILE A 176 -9.40 25.80 7.61
CA ILE A 176 -9.39 27.25 7.85
C ILE A 176 -10.84 27.66 7.58
N ASN A 177 -11.50 28.16 8.63
CA ASN A 177 -12.89 28.63 8.61
C ASN A 177 -13.19 29.56 7.43
#